data_AF-A0A0Q4U364-F1
#
_entry.id   AF-A0A0Q4U364-F1
#
_cell.length_a   1.000
_cell.length_b   1.000
_cell.length_c   1.000
_cell.angle_alpha   90.00
_cell.angle_beta   90.00
_cell.angle_gamma   90.00
#
_symmetry.space_group_name_H-M   'P 1'
#
loop_
_entity.id
_entity.type
_entity.pdbx_description
1 polymer ?
#
loop_
_entity_poly.entity_id
_entity_poly.type
_entity_poly.pdbx_seq_one_letter_code
_entity_poly.pdbx_strand_id
1 'polypeptide(L)'
;MTKKPGAREDALPAIAEVFREYGYEGASLALIGARTGLGKGSLYHAFPGGKAEMAEAVLDAIGAWFEEKVYAPLRDDPDPRAAIRLMLSETDAYFRSGRRACLVGAFALTEGRDGFADRIAGYFRDWREALAQALIRAGRPAAEADSLAEDAVLTIQGGLVLARALDDPAVFGRMLGRLDMRLVS
;
A
#
# COMPACT_ATOMS: atom_id res chain seq x y z
N MET A 1 22.44 -18.66 -15.19
CA MET A 1 22.90 -18.38 -13.81
C MET A 1 21.91 -17.43 -13.17
N THR A 2 20.99 -17.96 -12.37
CA THR A 2 20.00 -17.18 -11.63
C THR A 2 20.71 -16.45 -10.49
N LYS A 3 20.73 -15.12 -10.53
CA LYS A 3 21.31 -14.26 -9.49
C LYS A 3 20.57 -14.59 -8.19
N LYS A 4 21.28 -15.03 -7.14
CA LYS A 4 20.70 -15.09 -5.78
C LYS A 4 20.02 -13.74 -5.49
N PRO A 5 18.83 -13.70 -4.86
CA PRO A 5 18.27 -12.44 -4.37
C PRO A 5 19.38 -11.70 -3.63
N GLY A 6 19.64 -10.46 -4.02
CA GLY A 6 20.73 -9.69 -3.44
C GLY A 6 20.36 -9.26 -2.03
N ALA A 7 21.36 -8.92 -1.23
CA ALA A 7 21.16 -8.25 0.06
C ALA A 7 20.26 -6.99 -0.03
N ARG A 8 20.08 -6.45 -1.25
CA ARG A 8 19.16 -5.36 -1.56
C ARG A 8 17.70 -5.81 -1.46
N GLU A 9 17.28 -6.81 -2.24
CA GLU A 9 15.89 -7.30 -2.24
C GLU A 9 15.50 -7.88 -0.87
N ASP A 10 16.42 -8.62 -0.22
CA ASP A 10 16.17 -9.22 1.09
C ASP A 10 15.96 -8.19 2.20
N ALA A 11 16.56 -6.99 2.07
CA ALA A 11 16.43 -5.92 3.06
C ALA A 11 15.14 -5.10 2.91
N LEU A 12 14.51 -5.08 1.72
CA LEU A 12 13.37 -4.20 1.44
C LEU A 12 12.18 -4.39 2.40
N PRO A 13 11.75 -5.61 2.76
CA PRO A 13 10.64 -5.78 3.71
C PRO A 13 10.94 -5.16 5.08
N ALA A 14 12.17 -5.32 5.57
CA ALA A 14 12.61 -4.75 6.85
C ALA A 14 12.68 -3.21 6.79
N ILE A 15 13.24 -2.66 5.70
CA ILE A 15 13.27 -1.21 5.44
C ILE A 15 11.84 -0.64 5.40
N ALA A 16 10.92 -1.31 4.71
CA ALA A 16 9.53 -0.89 4.60
C ALA A 16 8.84 -0.83 5.99
N GLU A 17 9.12 -1.76 6.90
CA GLU A 17 8.57 -1.67 8.26
C GLU A 17 9.12 -0.46 9.03
N VAL A 18 10.41 -0.13 8.88
CA VAL A 18 10.96 1.08 9.51
C VAL A 18 10.27 2.33 8.98
N PHE A 19 10.12 2.45 7.66
CA PHE A 19 9.39 3.56 7.05
C PHE A 19 7.93 3.63 7.47
N ARG A 20 7.25 2.48 7.63
CA ARG A 20 5.86 2.42 8.10
C ARG A 20 5.72 2.87 9.55
N GLU A 21 6.71 2.57 10.39
CA GLU A 21 6.68 2.86 11.83
C GLU A 21 7.08 4.31 12.13
N TYR A 22 8.11 4.83 11.45
CA TYR A 22 8.73 6.12 11.77
C TYR A 22 8.52 7.21 10.71
N GLY A 23 7.85 6.89 9.59
CA GLY A 23 7.80 7.77 8.43
C GLY A 23 9.15 7.92 7.73
N TYR A 24 9.19 8.69 6.64
CA TYR A 24 10.43 8.91 5.89
C TYR A 24 11.49 9.64 6.72
N GLU A 25 11.10 10.70 7.43
CA GLU A 25 12.06 11.52 8.19
C GLU A 25 12.57 10.83 9.46
N GLY A 26 11.69 10.15 10.19
CA GLY A 26 12.07 9.43 11.41
C GLY A 26 12.89 8.17 11.16
N ALA A 27 12.86 7.60 9.95
CA ALA A 27 13.60 6.40 9.59
C ALA A 27 15.11 6.66 9.40
N SER A 28 15.86 6.77 10.50
CA SER A 28 17.32 6.92 10.44
C SER A 28 18.03 5.67 9.88
N LEU A 29 19.20 5.86 9.28
CA LEU A 29 20.05 4.73 8.81
C LEU A 29 20.45 3.79 9.96
N ALA A 30 20.50 4.28 11.20
CA ALA A 30 20.75 3.44 12.37
C ALA A 30 19.57 2.51 12.67
N LEU A 31 18.34 3.02 12.61
CA LEU A 31 17.13 2.20 12.76
C LEU A 31 17.00 1.18 11.62
N ILE A 32 17.29 1.60 10.39
CA ILE A 32 17.29 0.72 9.23
C ILE A 32 18.35 -0.38 9.38
N GLY A 33 19.57 -0.03 9.76
CA GLY A 33 20.64 -1.01 10.00
C GLY A 33 20.28 -1.99 11.11
N ALA A 34 19.72 -1.51 12.21
CA ALA A 34 19.26 -2.35 13.30
C ALA A 34 18.14 -3.32 12.87
N ARG A 35 17.18 -2.88 12.04
CA ARG A 35 16.07 -3.72 11.58
C ARG A 35 16.48 -4.73 10.51
N THR A 36 17.41 -4.36 9.63
CA THR A 36 17.89 -5.20 8.51
C THR A 36 19.04 -6.13 8.93
N GLY A 37 19.72 -5.84 10.04
CA GLY A 37 20.97 -6.49 10.42
C GLY A 37 22.18 -6.03 9.59
N LEU A 38 22.01 -5.06 8.69
CA LEU A 38 23.07 -4.55 7.84
C LEU A 38 23.83 -3.39 8.50
N GLY A 39 25.15 -3.43 8.39
CA GLY A 39 25.98 -2.28 8.76
C GLY A 39 25.82 -1.12 7.77
N LYS A 40 26.17 0.10 8.20
CA LYS A 40 26.09 1.32 7.38
C LYS A 40 26.76 1.14 6.01
N GLY A 41 27.96 0.55 5.95
CA GLY A 41 28.67 0.31 4.69
C GLY A 41 27.94 -0.63 3.74
N SER A 42 27.33 -1.70 4.25
CA SER A 42 26.53 -2.64 3.45
C SER A 42 25.26 -1.99 2.92
N LEU A 43 24.62 -1.13 3.71
CA LEU A 43 23.46 -0.36 3.28
C LEU A 43 23.81 0.61 2.14
N TYR A 44 24.91 1.35 2.24
CA TYR A 44 25.36 2.23 1.14
C TYR A 44 25.84 1.46 -0.09
N HIS A 45 26.38 0.26 0.08
CA HIS A 45 26.73 -0.59 -1.06
C HIS A 45 25.46 -1.11 -1.78
N ALA A 46 24.42 -1.47 -1.04
CA ALA A 46 23.15 -1.95 -1.60
C ALA A 46 22.28 -0.82 -2.17
N PHE A 47 22.36 0.38 -1.56
CA PHE A 47 21.61 1.58 -1.93
C PHE A 47 22.56 2.79 -1.93
N PRO A 48 23.35 3.00 -3.00
CA PRO A 48 24.28 4.13 -3.11
C PRO A 48 23.62 5.50 -2.97
N GLY A 49 22.36 5.65 -3.38
CA GLY A 49 21.54 6.85 -3.19
C GLY A 49 20.99 7.01 -1.77
N GLY A 50 21.34 6.11 -0.85
CA GLY A 50 21.00 6.20 0.57
C GLY A 50 19.50 6.06 0.86
N LYS A 51 19.03 6.78 1.89
CA LYS A 51 17.64 6.69 2.38
C LYS A 51 16.60 6.98 1.30
N ALA A 52 16.88 7.92 0.38
CA ALA A 52 16.00 8.26 -0.72
C ALA A 52 15.82 7.07 -1.67
N GLU A 53 16.91 6.46 -2.14
CA GLU A 53 16.85 5.27 -3.00
C GLU A 53 16.17 4.08 -2.30
N MET A 54 16.41 3.91 -0.99
CA MET A 54 15.71 2.89 -0.20
C MET A 54 14.19 3.14 -0.19
N ALA A 55 13.75 4.39 -0.05
CA ALA A 55 12.34 4.74 -0.08
C ALA A 55 11.73 4.55 -1.47
N GLU A 56 12.43 4.94 -2.55
CA GLU A 56 11.99 4.66 -3.93
C GLU A 56 11.81 3.17 -4.16
N ALA A 57 12.80 2.36 -3.78
CA ALA A 57 12.74 0.91 -3.95
C ALA A 57 11.59 0.27 -3.14
N VAL A 58 11.30 0.79 -1.95
CA VAL A 58 10.14 0.34 -1.14
C VAL A 58 8.82 0.75 -1.79
N LEU A 59 8.69 1.99 -2.26
CA LEU A 59 7.48 2.46 -2.93
C LEU A 59 7.24 1.71 -4.24
N ASP A 60 8.29 1.44 -5.02
CA ASP A 60 8.22 0.65 -6.25
C ASP A 60 7.80 -0.80 -5.96
N ALA A 61 8.34 -1.41 -4.90
CA ALA A 61 7.94 -2.75 -4.46
C ALA A 61 6.47 -2.81 -4.00
N ILE A 62 5.99 -1.78 -3.29
CA ILE A 62 4.58 -1.66 -2.90
C ILE A 62 3.70 -1.49 -4.13
N GLY A 63 4.08 -0.61 -5.05
CA GLY A 63 3.37 -0.39 -6.31
C GLY A 63 3.24 -1.68 -7.11
N ALA A 64 4.34 -2.43 -7.29
CA ALA A 64 4.34 -3.71 -7.99
C ALA A 64 3.43 -4.75 -7.32
N TRP A 65 3.45 -4.82 -5.99
CA TRP A 65 2.57 -5.75 -5.25
C TRP A 65 1.10 -5.36 -5.42
N PHE A 66 0.75 -4.08 -5.30
CA PHE A 66 -0.63 -3.62 -5.48
C PHE A 66 -1.10 -3.79 -6.93
N GLU A 67 -0.22 -3.55 -7.89
CA GLU A 67 -0.51 -3.81 -9.29
C GLU A 67 -0.83 -5.30 -9.52
N GLU A 68 0.00 -6.22 -9.01
CA GLU A 68 -0.20 -7.67 -9.17
C GLU A 68 -1.44 -8.19 -8.43
N LYS A 69 -1.64 -7.77 -7.18
CA LYS A 69 -2.65 -8.36 -6.28
C LYS A 69 -3.97 -7.62 -6.26
N VAL A 70 -3.99 -6.35 -6.65
CA VAL A 70 -5.15 -5.47 -6.48
C VAL A 70 -5.58 -4.88 -7.82
N TYR A 71 -4.72 -4.15 -8.52
CA TYR A 71 -5.15 -3.34 -9.66
C TYR A 71 -5.38 -4.17 -10.91
N ALA A 72 -4.45 -5.07 -11.29
CA ALA A 72 -4.63 -5.94 -12.44
C ALA A 72 -5.86 -6.86 -12.30
N PRO A 73 -6.09 -7.53 -11.15
CA PRO A 73 -7.33 -8.29 -10.96
C PRO A 73 -8.61 -7.45 -11.10
N LEU A 74 -8.64 -6.24 -10.53
CA LEU A 74 -9.78 -5.34 -10.68
C LEU A 74 -10.06 -4.96 -12.14
N ARG A 75 -9.01 -4.77 -12.96
CA ARG A 75 -9.14 -4.41 -14.37
C ARG A 75 -9.46 -5.59 -15.28
N ASP A 76 -8.86 -6.74 -15.03
CA ASP A 76 -8.75 -7.81 -16.02
C ASP A 76 -9.59 -9.06 -15.70
N ASP A 77 -9.95 -9.29 -14.42
CA ASP A 77 -10.73 -10.48 -14.05
C ASP A 77 -12.12 -10.44 -14.71
N PRO A 78 -12.59 -11.52 -15.35
CA PRO A 78 -13.89 -11.57 -16.02
C PRO A 78 -15.09 -11.45 -15.07
N ASP A 79 -14.92 -11.77 -13.77
CA ASP A 79 -15.91 -11.53 -12.74
C ASP A 79 -15.52 -10.29 -11.90
N PRO A 80 -16.04 -9.09 -12.24
CA PRO A 80 -15.68 -7.87 -11.52
C PRO A 80 -16.10 -7.90 -10.04
N ARG A 81 -17.13 -8.66 -9.68
CA ARG A 81 -17.60 -8.78 -8.30
C ARG A 81 -16.65 -9.64 -7.48
N ALA A 82 -16.15 -10.74 -8.07
CA ALA A 82 -15.10 -11.54 -7.46
C ALA A 82 -13.80 -10.73 -7.29
N ALA A 83 -13.42 -9.93 -8.29
CA ALA A 83 -12.23 -9.08 -8.24
C ALA A 83 -12.29 -8.04 -7.10
N ILE A 84 -13.45 -7.42 -6.89
CA ILE A 84 -13.66 -6.46 -5.79
C ILE A 84 -13.48 -7.17 -4.43
N ARG A 85 -14.03 -8.38 -4.27
CA ARG A 85 -13.83 -9.18 -3.05
C ARG A 85 -12.38 -9.57 -2.83
N LEU A 86 -11.69 -9.94 -3.91
CA LEU A 86 -10.26 -10.23 -3.87
C LEU A 86 -9.48 -9.01 -3.38
N MET A 87 -9.73 -7.82 -3.95
CA MET A 87 -9.11 -6.57 -3.51
C MET A 87 -9.33 -6.31 -2.02
N LEU A 88 -10.55 -6.49 -1.50
CA LEU A 88 -10.82 -6.31 -0.07
C LEU A 88 -10.03 -7.31 0.78
N SER A 89 -9.93 -8.57 0.36
CA SER A 89 -9.21 -9.62 1.09
C SER A 89 -7.68 -9.44 1.06
N GLU A 90 -7.11 -9.07 -0.09
CA GLU A 90 -5.69 -8.77 -0.26
C GLU A 90 -5.31 -7.51 0.52
N THR A 91 -6.19 -6.51 0.52
CA THR A 91 -6.03 -5.30 1.34
C THR A 91 -6.04 -5.64 2.84
N ASP A 92 -6.94 -6.52 3.29
CA ASP A 92 -6.95 -6.99 4.69
C ASP A 92 -5.64 -7.68 5.07
N ALA A 93 -5.17 -8.60 4.21
CA ALA A 93 -3.94 -9.33 4.42
C ALA A 93 -2.71 -8.40 4.45
N TYR A 94 -2.60 -7.48 3.49
CA TYR A 94 -1.51 -6.52 3.39
C TYR A 94 -1.38 -5.66 4.66
N PHE A 95 -2.53 -5.16 5.14
CA PHE A 95 -2.61 -4.32 6.34
C PHE A 95 -2.70 -5.12 7.65
N ARG A 96 -2.65 -6.45 7.59
CA ARG A 96 -2.73 -7.35 8.76
C ARG A 96 -3.96 -7.04 9.63
N SER A 97 -5.11 -6.93 9.00
CA SER A 97 -6.37 -6.58 9.65
C SER A 97 -6.29 -5.27 10.45
N GLY A 98 -5.74 -4.23 9.82
CA GLY A 98 -5.62 -2.89 10.39
C GLY A 98 -4.46 -2.69 11.37
N ARG A 99 -3.62 -3.71 11.61
CA ARG A 99 -2.45 -3.59 12.50
C ARG A 99 -1.27 -2.86 11.86
N ARG A 100 -1.29 -2.66 10.54
CA ARG A 100 -0.29 -1.88 9.79
C ARG A 100 -0.89 -0.60 9.27
N ALA A 101 -0.19 0.51 9.47
CA ALA A 101 -0.49 1.76 8.79
C ALA A 101 -0.20 1.65 7.28
N CYS A 102 -0.86 2.49 6.48
CA CYS A 102 -0.49 2.69 5.08
C CYS A 102 0.82 3.46 4.99
N LEU A 103 1.87 2.81 4.46
CA LEU A 103 3.17 3.45 4.27
C LEU A 103 3.07 4.60 3.27
N VAL A 104 2.40 4.38 2.13
CA VAL A 104 2.22 5.42 1.11
C VAL A 104 1.41 6.60 1.67
N GLY A 105 0.36 6.31 2.45
CA GLY A 105 -0.40 7.33 3.17
C GLY A 105 0.45 8.08 4.22
N ALA A 106 1.31 7.38 4.96
CA ALA A 106 2.22 8.02 5.90
C ALA A 106 3.20 8.98 5.19
N PHE A 107 3.74 8.59 4.04
CA PHE A 107 4.58 9.47 3.23
C PHE A 107 3.82 10.71 2.75
N ALA A 108 2.55 10.53 2.33
CA ALA A 108 1.70 11.61 1.85
C ALA A 108 1.45 12.71 2.89
N LEU A 109 1.56 12.39 4.19
CA LEU A 109 1.29 13.30 5.31
C LEU A 109 2.56 13.98 5.85
N THR A 110 3.74 13.67 5.30
CA THR A 110 5.03 14.20 5.79
C THR A 110 5.69 15.12 4.77
N GLU A 111 6.66 15.92 5.21
CA GLU A 111 7.48 16.78 4.32
C GLU A 111 8.21 15.98 3.23
N GLY A 112 8.49 14.70 3.46
CA GLY A 112 9.07 13.79 2.47
C GLY A 112 8.20 13.54 1.23
N ARG A 113 6.92 13.97 1.25
CA ARG A 113 5.98 13.80 0.12
C ARG A 113 6.53 14.37 -1.19
N ASP A 114 7.18 15.54 -1.17
CA ASP A 114 7.58 16.24 -2.39
C ASP A 114 8.65 15.46 -3.19
N GLY A 115 9.50 14.67 -2.52
CA GLY A 115 10.47 13.80 -3.18
C GLY A 115 9.85 12.58 -3.87
N PHE A 116 8.60 12.23 -3.54
CA PHE A 116 7.93 11.01 -4.00
C PHE A 116 6.50 11.25 -4.51
N ALA A 117 6.16 12.51 -4.84
CA ALA A 117 4.79 12.94 -5.08
C ALA A 117 4.10 12.13 -6.19
N ASP A 118 4.80 11.86 -7.29
CA ASP A 118 4.26 11.11 -8.43
C ASP A 118 3.94 9.65 -8.07
N ARG A 119 4.80 9.00 -7.29
CA ARG A 119 4.58 7.61 -6.83
C ARG A 119 3.41 7.53 -5.86
N ILE A 120 3.32 8.48 -4.94
CA ILE A 120 2.22 8.58 -3.97
C ILE A 120 0.89 8.83 -4.70
N ALA A 121 0.87 9.79 -5.63
CA ALA A 121 -0.31 10.11 -6.41
C ALA A 121 -0.73 8.94 -7.32
N GLY A 122 0.24 8.29 -7.98
CA GLY A 122 0.01 7.10 -8.79
C GLY A 122 -0.64 5.98 -7.99
N TYR A 123 -0.08 5.64 -6.82
CA TYR A 123 -0.65 4.60 -5.95
C TYR A 123 -2.14 4.79 -5.67
N PHE A 124 -2.57 5.99 -5.25
CA PHE A 124 -3.98 6.24 -4.92
C PHE A 124 -4.86 6.39 -6.16
N ARG A 125 -4.35 7.00 -7.23
CA ARG A 125 -5.07 7.17 -8.49
C ARG A 125 -5.35 5.81 -9.13
N ASP A 126 -4.32 4.98 -9.27
CA ASP A 126 -4.42 3.68 -9.95
C ASP A 126 -5.37 2.74 -9.19
N TRP A 127 -5.38 2.81 -7.85
CA TRP A 127 -6.35 2.06 -7.04
C TRP A 127 -7.79 2.53 -7.30
N ARG A 128 -8.04 3.84 -7.26
CA ARG A 128 -9.38 4.39 -7.53
C ARG A 128 -9.85 4.05 -8.94
N GLU A 129 -9.00 4.25 -9.94
CA GLU A 129 -9.34 3.99 -11.35
C GLU A 129 -9.62 2.52 -11.60
N ALA A 130 -8.78 1.61 -11.08
CA ALA A 130 -9.01 0.17 -11.23
C ALA A 130 -10.33 -0.28 -10.58
N LEU A 131 -10.65 0.25 -9.39
CA LEU A 131 -11.91 -0.06 -8.71
C LEU A 131 -13.12 0.52 -9.45
N ALA A 132 -13.04 1.77 -9.92
CA ALA A 132 -14.10 2.39 -10.70
C ALA A 132 -14.39 1.57 -11.99
N GLN A 133 -13.35 1.13 -12.70
CA GLN A 133 -13.48 0.26 -13.86
C GLN A 133 -14.16 -1.07 -13.51
N ALA A 134 -13.77 -1.71 -12.40
CA ALA A 134 -14.43 -2.94 -11.94
C ALA A 134 -15.92 -2.71 -11.64
N LEU A 135 -16.27 -1.61 -10.97
CA LEU A 135 -17.66 -1.25 -10.66
C LEU A 135 -18.49 -0.99 -11.93
N ILE A 136 -17.92 -0.33 -12.93
CA ILE A 136 -18.57 -0.12 -14.23
C ILE A 136 -18.84 -1.46 -14.92
N ARG A 137 -17.84 -2.36 -14.96
CA ARG A 137 -18.01 -3.72 -15.50
C ARG A 137 -19.06 -4.52 -14.72
N ALA A 138 -19.24 -4.25 -13.43
CA ALA A 138 -20.28 -4.85 -12.59
C ALA A 138 -21.68 -4.24 -12.80
N GLY A 139 -21.82 -3.24 -13.68
CA GLY A 139 -23.09 -2.62 -14.07
C GLY A 139 -23.39 -1.27 -13.41
N ARG A 140 -22.45 -0.67 -12.68
CA ARG A 140 -22.64 0.64 -12.05
C ARG A 140 -22.49 1.78 -13.08
N PRO A 141 -23.29 2.85 -13.02
CA PRO A 141 -23.06 4.06 -13.80
C PRO A 141 -21.68 4.66 -13.49
N ALA A 142 -20.99 5.21 -14.48
CA ALA A 142 -19.61 5.71 -14.33
C ALA A 142 -19.44 6.72 -13.19
N ALA A 143 -20.33 7.73 -13.10
CA ALA A 143 -20.27 8.73 -12.03
C ALA A 143 -20.49 8.13 -10.63
N GLU A 144 -21.35 7.11 -10.52
CA GLU A 144 -21.55 6.38 -9.25
C GLU A 144 -20.32 5.53 -8.92
N ALA A 145 -19.74 4.85 -9.91
CA ALA A 145 -18.55 4.04 -9.76
C ALA A 145 -17.34 4.86 -9.29
N ASP A 146 -17.10 6.03 -9.87
CA ASP A 146 -16.02 6.93 -9.48
C ASP A 146 -16.17 7.39 -8.01
N SER A 147 -17.38 7.77 -7.63
CA SER A 147 -17.70 8.20 -6.26
C SER A 147 -17.53 7.05 -5.26
N LEU A 148 -18.02 5.85 -5.61
CA LEU A 148 -17.88 4.65 -4.78
C LEU A 148 -16.43 4.22 -4.63
N ALA A 149 -15.62 4.33 -5.68
CA ALA A 149 -14.21 3.99 -5.65
C ALA A 149 -13.42 4.96 -4.74
N GLU A 150 -13.71 6.26 -4.83
CA GLU A 150 -13.16 7.27 -3.93
C GLU A 150 -13.53 6.98 -2.48
N ASP A 151 -14.82 6.80 -2.20
CA ASP A 151 -15.33 6.47 -0.87
C ASP A 151 -14.70 5.19 -0.29
N ALA A 152 -14.46 4.17 -1.13
CA ALA A 152 -13.84 2.92 -0.70
C ALA A 152 -12.39 3.14 -0.26
N VAL A 153 -11.59 3.85 -1.05
CA VAL A 153 -10.20 4.17 -0.69
C VAL A 153 -10.16 5.04 0.57
N LEU A 154 -11.03 6.05 0.67
CA LEU A 154 -11.17 6.88 1.87
C LEU A 154 -11.54 6.05 3.11
N THR A 155 -12.49 5.11 2.95
CA THR A 155 -12.93 4.22 4.04
C THR A 155 -11.82 3.28 4.49
N ILE A 156 -11.04 2.73 3.56
CA ILE A 156 -9.88 1.88 3.89
C ILE A 156 -8.84 2.71 4.65
N GLN A 157 -8.42 3.87 4.12
CA GLN A 157 -7.41 4.71 4.77
C GLN A 157 -7.86 5.21 6.15
N GLY A 158 -9.11 5.72 6.25
CA GLY A 158 -9.68 6.14 7.52
C GLY A 158 -9.86 4.99 8.51
N GLY A 159 -10.22 3.81 8.02
CA GLY A 159 -10.33 2.58 8.82
C GLY A 159 -8.98 2.16 9.43
N LEU A 160 -7.89 2.26 8.68
CA LEU A 160 -6.53 1.99 9.19
C LEU A 160 -6.13 2.98 10.29
N VAL A 161 -6.43 4.27 10.09
CA VAL A 161 -6.17 5.31 11.09
C VAL A 161 -6.96 5.04 12.36
N LEU A 162 -8.27 4.79 12.24
CA LEU A 162 -9.15 4.59 13.40
C LEU A 162 -8.82 3.30 14.16
N ALA A 163 -8.55 2.19 13.46
CA ALA A 163 -8.12 0.93 14.06
C ALA A 163 -6.85 1.13 14.90
N ARG A 164 -5.89 1.90 14.38
CA ARG A 164 -4.63 2.17 15.07
C ARG A 164 -4.79 3.16 16.22
N ALA A 165 -5.63 4.19 16.06
CA ALA A 165 -5.89 5.18 17.12
C ALA A 165 -6.60 4.56 18.34
N LEU A 166 -7.44 3.56 18.12
CA LEU A 166 -8.19 2.87 19.17
C LEU A 166 -7.53 1.57 19.65
N ASP A 167 -6.42 1.16 19.02
CA ASP A 167 -5.83 -0.18 19.19
C ASP A 167 -6.85 -1.33 19.05
N ASP A 168 -7.84 -1.14 18.15
CA ASP A 168 -8.90 -2.11 17.85
C ASP A 168 -8.85 -2.53 16.37
N PRO A 169 -8.17 -3.64 16.03
CA PRO A 169 -8.13 -4.14 14.65
C PRO A 169 -9.51 -4.54 14.11
N ALA A 170 -10.50 -4.82 14.97
CA ALA A 170 -11.84 -5.18 14.51
C ALA A 170 -12.56 -4.00 13.86
N VAL A 171 -12.15 -2.74 14.11
CA VAL A 171 -12.63 -1.56 13.38
C VAL A 171 -12.43 -1.75 11.88
N PHE A 172 -11.24 -2.16 11.47
CA PHE A 172 -10.89 -2.29 10.07
C PHE A 172 -11.72 -3.39 9.38
N GLY A 173 -11.82 -4.57 10.01
CA GLY A 173 -12.66 -5.66 9.51
C GLY A 173 -14.14 -5.27 9.36
N ARG A 174 -14.70 -4.51 10.31
CA ARG A 174 -16.07 -3.98 10.20
C ARG A 174 -16.22 -3.03 9.01
N MET A 175 -15.21 -2.20 8.72
CA MET A 175 -15.25 -1.29 7.56
C MET A 175 -15.17 -2.06 6.24
N LEU A 176 -14.30 -3.07 6.14
CA LEU A 176 -14.22 -3.91 4.94
C LEU A 176 -15.53 -4.67 4.69
N GLY A 177 -16.18 -5.20 5.73
CA GLY A 177 -17.49 -5.84 5.58
C GLY A 177 -18.58 -4.88 5.08
N ARG A 178 -18.54 -3.60 5.48
CA ARG A 178 -19.45 -2.58 4.92
C ARG A 178 -19.15 -2.28 3.46
N LEU A 179 -17.89 -2.26 3.06
CA LEU A 179 -17.50 -2.07 1.67
C LEU A 179 -17.93 -3.24 0.79
N ASP A 180 -17.80 -4.49 1.24
CA ASP A 180 -18.29 -5.65 0.48
C ASP A 180 -19.79 -5.52 0.16
N MET A 181 -20.61 -5.21 1.18
CA MET A 181 -22.06 -4.99 0.98
C MET A 181 -22.35 -3.84 0.02
N ARG A 182 -21.59 -2.74 0.09
CA ARG A 182 -21.85 -1.53 -0.72
C ARG A 182 -21.36 -1.66 -2.16
N LEU A 183 -20.24 -2.33 -2.38
CA LEU A 183 -19.58 -2.41 -3.69
C LEU A 183 -20.05 -3.62 -4.50
N VAL A 184 -20.44 -4.70 -3.84
CA VAL A 184 -20.74 -5.99 -4.49
C VAL A 184 -22.23 -6.33 -4.48
N SER A 185 -23.09 -5.41 -4.01
CA SER A 185 -24.55 -5.49 -4.15
C SER A 185 -25.05 -5.22 -5.55
#